data_AF-A0A2D0KF66-F1
#
_entry.id   AF-A0A2D0KF66-F1
#
_cell.length_a   1.000
_cell.length_b   1.000
_cell.length_c   1.000
_cell.angle_alpha   90.00
_cell.angle_beta   90.00
_cell.angle_gamma   90.00
#
_symmetry.space_group_name_H-M   'P 1'
#
loop_
_entity.id
_entity.type
_entity.pdbx_description
1 polymer ?
#
loop_
_entity_poly.entity_id
_entity_poly.type
_entity_poly.pdbx_seq_one_letter_code
_entity_poly.pdbx_strand_id
1 'polypeptide(L)'
;MNNVAILATTGTIKAGLYQSQLEKEKLNFVVPDDIQQKIIMESILIYKSGNEEMAYRLLKPVISQLKNIGVEKFIIGCGETPVLLKKNGTWMGILMVRGS
;
A
#
# COMPACT_ATOMS: atom_id res chain seq x y z
N MET A 1 -12.74 -10.53 -10.22
CA MET A 1 -11.47 -9.83 -10.50
C MET A 1 -11.00 -9.26 -9.17
N ASN A 2 -9.93 -9.83 -8.60
CA ASN A 2 -9.45 -9.42 -7.29
C ASN A 2 -8.29 -8.44 -7.50
N ASN A 3 -8.59 -7.14 -7.48
CA ASN A 3 -7.59 -6.11 -7.74
C ASN A 3 -6.70 -5.89 -6.52
N VAL A 4 -5.40 -5.68 -6.77
CA VAL A 4 -4.39 -5.41 -5.73
C VAL A 4 -4.06 -3.92 -5.74
N ALA A 5 -4.27 -3.18 -4.65
CA ALA A 5 -3.80 -1.79 -4.58
C ALA A 5 -2.38 -1.69 -4.02
N ILE A 6 -1.59 -0.77 -4.57
CA ILE A 6 -0.21 -0.51 -4.16
C ILE A 6 -0.18 0.72 -3.26
N LEU A 7 0.11 0.53 -1.97
CA LEU A 7 0.26 1.58 -0.96
C LEU A 7 1.76 1.74 -0.67
N ALA A 8 2.44 2.59 -1.43
CA ALA A 8 3.88 2.80 -1.30
C ALA A 8 4.24 4.28 -1.33
N THR A 9 5.50 4.59 -1.02
CA THR A 9 6.00 5.96 -1.16
C THR A 9 5.90 6.46 -2.60
N THR A 10 5.80 7.78 -2.80
CA THR A 10 5.74 8.36 -4.14
C THR A 10 6.96 8.01 -4.99
N GLY A 11 8.14 7.88 -4.37
CA GLY A 11 9.36 7.41 -5.06
C GLY A 11 9.19 5.99 -5.61
N THR A 12 8.64 5.08 -4.81
CA THR A 12 8.36 3.69 -5.21
C THR A 12 7.33 3.61 -6.34
N ILE A 13 6.24 4.38 -6.25
CA ILE A 13 5.22 4.41 -7.31
C ILE A 13 5.82 4.93 -8.61
N LYS A 14 6.63 5.99 -8.57
CA LYS A 14 7.30 6.55 -9.75
C LYS A 14 8.34 5.60 -10.36
N ALA A 15 9.04 4.84 -9.52
CA ALA A 15 10.01 3.84 -9.98
C ALA A 15 9.34 2.64 -10.67
N GLY A 16 8.04 2.43 -10.49
CA GLY A 16 7.29 1.40 -11.20
C GLY A 16 7.62 -0.03 -10.79
N LEU A 17 8.33 -0.24 -9.67
CA LEU A 17 8.88 -1.55 -9.28
C LEU A 17 7.77 -2.60 -9.06
N TYR A 18 6.72 -2.21 -8.34
CA TYR A 18 5.59 -3.08 -8.05
C TYR A 18 4.69 -3.28 -9.28
N GLN A 19 4.42 -2.20 -10.02
CA GLN A 19 3.64 -2.25 -11.25
C GLN A 19 4.27 -3.21 -12.25
N SER A 20 5.56 -3.04 -12.52
CA SER A 20 6.32 -3.90 -13.45
C SER A 20 6.28 -5.37 -13.05
N GLN A 21 6.37 -5.67 -11.74
CA GLN A 21 6.31 -7.05 -11.26
C GLN A 21 4.91 -7.64 -11.38
N LEU A 22 3.86 -6.89 -11.03
CA LEU A 22 2.47 -7.35 -11.14
C LEU A 22 2.06 -7.54 -12.60
N GLU A 23 2.52 -6.69 -13.50
CA GLU A 23 2.33 -6.83 -14.95
C GLU A 23 2.95 -8.12 -15.49
N LYS A 24 4.20 -8.44 -15.09
CA LYS A 24 4.86 -9.71 -15.44
C LYS A 24 4.08 -10.93 -14.98
N GLU A 25 3.50 -10.86 -13.78
CA GLU A 25 2.66 -11.92 -13.19
C GLU A 25 1.21 -11.91 -13.73
N LYS A 26 0.87 -11.00 -14.66
CA LYS A 26 -0.48 -10.82 -15.23
C LYS A 26 -1.55 -10.59 -14.15
N LEU A 27 -1.18 -9.88 -13.08
CA LEU A 27 -2.07 -9.52 -11.99
C LEU A 27 -2.62 -8.11 -12.20
N ASN A 28 -3.93 -7.96 -12.03
CA ASN A 28 -4.56 -6.64 -12.06
C ASN A 28 -4.24 -5.87 -10.77
N PHE A 29 -3.88 -4.61 -10.92
CA PHE A 29 -3.55 -3.74 -9.81
C PHE A 29 -4.17 -2.36 -9.94
N VAL A 30 -4.24 -1.66 -8.80
CA VAL A 30 -4.73 -0.28 -8.69
C VAL A 30 -3.61 0.56 -8.10
N VAL A 31 -3.29 1.65 -8.78
CA VAL A 31 -2.45 2.72 -8.22
C VAL A 31 -3.41 3.77 -7.65
N PRO A 32 -3.30 4.12 -6.35
CA PRO A 32 -4.06 5.20 -5.76
C PRO A 32 -3.85 6.52 -6.53
N ASP A 33 -4.91 7.33 -6.65
CA ASP A 33 -4.82 8.65 -7.29
C ASP A 33 -3.92 9.62 -6.51
N ASP A 34 -3.64 10.80 -7.06
CA ASP A 34 -2.75 11.79 -6.45
C ASP A 34 -3.17 12.25 -5.05
N ILE A 35 -4.48 12.31 -4.77
CA ILE A 35 -5.01 12.72 -3.46
C ILE A 35 -4.78 11.59 -2.46
N GLN A 36 -5.16 10.37 -2.83
CA GLN A 36 -4.94 9.17 -2.01
C GLN A 36 -3.45 8.95 -1.76
N GLN A 37 -2.60 9.15 -2.77
CA GLN A 37 -1.15 8.99 -2.69
C GLN A 37 -0.51 9.97 -1.71
N LYS A 38 -1.01 11.21 -1.61
CA LYS A 38 -0.56 12.18 -0.58
C LYS A 38 -0.88 11.68 0.83
N ILE A 39 -2.10 11.20 1.03
CA ILE A 39 -2.55 10.67 2.34
C ILE A 39 -1.73 9.43 2.72
N ILE A 40 -1.46 8.54 1.76
CA ILE A 40 -0.61 7.35 1.98
C ILE A 40 0.80 7.77 2.38
N MET A 41 1.40 8.74 1.68
CA MET A 41 2.74 9.23 2.00
C MET A 41 2.80 9.85 3.40
N GLU A 42 1.82 10.67 3.75
CA GLU A 42 1.71 11.28 5.08
C GLU A 42 1.56 10.22 6.18
N SER A 43 0.69 9.22 5.97
CA SER A 43 0.53 8.09 6.87
C SER A 43 1.83 7.32 7.08
N ILE A 44 2.60 7.06 6.01
CA ILE A 44 3.91 6.40 6.08
C ILE A 44 4.90 7.24 6.93
N LEU A 45 4.95 8.55 6.73
CA LEU A 45 5.83 9.43 7.49
C LEU A 45 5.47 9.47 8.98
N ILE A 46 4.18 9.57 9.30
CA ILE A 46 3.69 9.59 10.67
C ILE A 46 3.99 8.26 11.38
N TYR A 47 3.82 7.13 10.69
CA TYR A 47 4.22 5.84 11.24
C TYR A 47 5.72 5.77 11.50
N LYS A 48 6.56 6.25 10.57
CA LYS A 48 8.02 6.30 10.75
C LYS A 48 8.43 7.16 11.96
N SER A 49 7.65 8.19 12.29
CA SER A 49 7.85 8.97 13.52
C SER A 49 7.36 8.28 14.81
N GLY A 50 6.79 7.08 14.71
CA GLY A 50 6.33 6.28 15.85
C GLY A 50 4.87 6.48 16.25
N ASN A 51 4.09 7.27 15.50
CA ASN A 51 2.67 7.50 15.80
C ASN A 51 1.76 6.59 14.95
N GLU A 52 1.73 5.31 15.30
CA GLU A 52 1.01 4.29 14.53
C GLU A 52 -0.51 4.53 14.49
N GLU A 53 -1.09 5.02 15.59
CA GLU A 53 -2.54 5.26 15.68
C GLU A 53 -2.99 6.36 14.70
N MET A 54 -2.27 7.48 14.66
CA MET A 54 -2.57 8.57 13.73
C MET A 54 -2.34 8.14 12.29
N ALA A 55 -1.26 7.41 12.01
CA ALA A 55 -0.99 6.85 10.69
C ALA A 55 -2.15 5.96 10.20
N TYR A 56 -2.67 5.09 11.06
CA TYR A 56 -3.82 4.24 10.75
C TYR A 56 -5.09 5.05 10.52
N ARG A 57 -5.39 6.06 11.37
CA ARG A 57 -6.57 6.93 11.22
C ARG A 57 -6.57 7.65 9.87
N LEU A 58 -5.42 8.13 9.41
CA LEU A 58 -5.26 8.78 8.11
C LEU A 58 -5.43 7.82 6.93
N LEU A 59 -4.92 6.60 7.05
CA LEU A 59 -4.96 5.62 5.95
C LEU A 59 -6.34 4.96 5.78
N LYS A 60 -7.11 4.83 6.87
CA LYS A 60 -8.43 4.19 6.90
C LYS A 60 -9.41 4.65 5.80
N PRO A 61 -9.64 5.96 5.56
CA PRO A 61 -10.55 6.40 4.49
C PRO A 61 -10.10 5.95 3.10
N VAL A 62 -8.78 5.98 2.82
CA VAL A 62 -8.22 5.53 1.53
C VAL A 62 -8.48 4.03 1.33
N ILE A 63 -8.25 3.22 2.37
CA ILE A 63 -8.56 1.78 2.32
C ILE A 63 -10.04 1.54 2.05
N SER A 64 -10.93 2.30 2.69
CA SER A 64 -12.38 2.20 2.45
C SER A 64 -12.77 2.54 1.02
N GLN A 65 -12.20 3.61 0.43
CA GLN A 65 -12.43 3.99 -0.96
C GLN A 65 -11.96 2.90 -1.93
N LEU A 66 -10.77 2.35 -1.71
CA LEU A 66 -10.21 1.29 -2.54
C LEU A 66 -11.05 0.00 -2.46
N LYS A 67 -11.54 -0.37 -1.27
CA LYS A 67 -12.47 -1.50 -1.11
C LYS A 67 -13.77 -1.29 -1.89
N ASN A 68 -14.32 -0.08 -1.89
CA ASN A 68 -15.56 0.24 -2.61
C ASN A 68 -15.44 0.08 -4.13
N ILE A 69 -14.23 0.15 -4.68
CA ILE A 69 -13.97 -0.08 -6.12
C ILE A 69 -13.51 -1.52 -6.42
N GLY A 70 -13.65 -2.44 -5.46
CA GLY A 70 -13.35 -3.87 -5.64
C GLY A 70 -11.90 -4.27 -5.39
N VAL A 71 -11.11 -3.43 -4.71
CA VAL A 71 -9.79 -3.85 -4.22
C VAL A 71 -9.95 -4.77 -3.01
N GLU A 72 -9.38 -5.96 -3.10
CA GLU A 72 -9.43 -6.97 -2.04
C GLU A 72 -8.07 -7.25 -1.41
N LYS A 73 -6.99 -6.76 -2.03
CA LYS A 73 -5.60 -7.00 -1.61
C LYS A 73 -4.86 -5.67 -1.61
N PHE A 74 -4.02 -5.44 -0.60
CA PHE A 74 -3.16 -4.25 -0.50
C PHE A 74 -1.71 -4.70 -0.41
N ILE A 75 -0.84 -4.09 -1.19
CA ILE A 75 0.61 -4.17 -1.06
C ILE A 75 1.06 -2.93 -0.31
N ILE A 76 1.83 -3.10 0.77
CA ILE A 76 2.42 -1.98 1.50
C ILE A 76 3.93 -2.02 1.28
N GLY A 77 4.47 -0.99 0.64
CA GLY A 77 5.89 -0.91 0.28
C GLY A 77 6.58 0.27 0.94
N CYS A 78 7.48 0.00 1.89
CA CYS A 78 8.39 1.01 2.47
C CYS A 78 9.84 0.84 2.00
N GLY A 79 10.12 -0.16 1.14
CA GLY A 79 11.44 -0.47 0.62
C GLY A 79 11.38 -0.89 -0.86
N GLU A 80 12.55 -1.23 -1.41
CA GLU A 80 12.73 -1.52 -2.84
C GLU A 80 12.32 -2.96 -3.22
N THR A 81 12.12 -3.83 -2.23
CA THR A 81 11.78 -5.24 -2.44
C THR A 81 10.26 -5.46 -2.36
N PRO A 82 9.62 -5.93 -3.44
CA PRO A 82 8.19 -6.23 -3.40
C PRO A 82 7.90 -7.48 -2.58
N VAL A 83 7.29 -7.31 -1.40
CA VAL A 83 6.82 -8.43 -0.57
C VAL A 83 5.31 -8.57 -0.71
N LEU A 84 4.86 -9.66 -1.33
CA LEU A 84 3.45 -10.06 -1.38
C LEU A 84 3.12 -10.88 -0.12
N LEU A 85 2.43 -10.29 0.85
CA LEU A 85 1.99 -11.00 2.05
C LEU A 85 0.52 -11.41 1.94
N LYS A 86 0.28 -12.71 1.82
CA LYS A 86 -1.01 -13.33 2.07
C LYS A 86 -0.87 -14.21 3.30
N LYS A 87 -1.55 -13.86 4.41
CA LYS A 87 -1.74 -14.80 5.53
C LYS A 87 -3.19 -14.74 6.04
N ASN A 88 -3.88 -15.87 5.96
CA ASN A 88 -5.13 -16.22 6.65
C ASN A 88 -6.33 -15.25 6.56
N GLY A 89 -6.51 -14.50 5.47
CA GLY A 89 -7.75 -13.74 5.23
C GLY A 89 -8.03 -12.60 6.22
N THR A 90 -7.10 -12.32 7.13
CA THR A 90 -7.22 -11.30 8.16
C THR A 90 -6.05 -10.33 8.02
N TRP A 91 -6.38 -9.05 7.95
CA TRP A 91 -5.44 -7.94 7.90
C TRP A 91 -4.75 -7.77 9.26
N MET A 92 -3.72 -8.56 9.51
CA MET A 92 -2.73 -8.28 10.56
C MET A 92 -1.40 -8.00 9.88
N GLY A 93 -1.01 -6.73 9.90
CA GLY A 93 0.30 -6.29 9.44
C GLY A 93 0.17 -5.14 8.46
N ILE A 94 0.13 -3.93 9.00
CA ILE A 94 0.99 -2.87 8.49
C ILE A 94 2.40 -3.47 8.52
N LEU A 95 2.82 -4.13 7.44
CA LEU A 95 4.19 -4.61 7.32
C LEU A 95 5.01 -3.44 6.79
N MET A 96 5.11 -2.39 7.62
CA MET A 96 6.22 -1.45 7.50
C MET A 96 7.45 -2.21 7.99
N VAL A 97 8.12 -2.86 7.04
CA VAL A 97 9.49 -3.35 7.25
C VAL A 97 10.25 -2.15 7.80
N ARG A 98 10.68 -2.23 9.07
CA ARG A 98 11.66 -1.31 9.63
C ARG A 98 12.83 -1.34 8.64
N GLY A 99 12.97 -0.27 7.86
CA GLY A 99 14.26 0.07 7.29
C GLY A 99 15.21 0.08 8.47
N SER A 100 16.24 -0.74 8.38
CA SER A 100 17.29 -0.88 9.39
C SER A 100 17.77 0.47 9.90
#